data_AF-A0A2W4UJS7-F1
#
_entry.id   AF-A0A2W4UJS7-F1
#
_cell.length_a   1.000
_cell.length_b   1.000
_cell.length_c   1.000
_cell.angle_alpha   90.00
_cell.angle_beta   90.00
_cell.angle_gamma   90.00
#
_symmetry.space_group_name_H-M   'P 1'
#
loop_
_entity.id
_entity.type
_entity.pdbx_description
1 polymer ?
#
loop_
_entity_poly.entity_id
_entity_poly.type
_entity_poly.pdbx_seq_one_letter_code
_entity_poly.pdbx_strand_id
1 'polypeptide(L)'
;MMPQPNAIEASLMLAAERAGDITPLVYDRLFAAQPAMRAEFWRDGSGAIRGEMLSRVIETILDLAGPRAYADQMIDCEIITHDAYGIPRSVFTTFFAIVAETVAAIAGPDWTPDMAAGWARLLADVDAIVAAAPNHEASWTAAPRAIA
;
A
#
# COMPACT_ATOMS: atom_id res chain seq x y z
N MET A 1 30.76 4.09 -2.06
CA MET A 1 30.16 3.42 -0.88
C MET A 1 28.66 3.57 -1.05
N MET A 2 27.92 2.46 -1.22
CA MET A 2 26.46 2.55 -1.30
C MET A 2 25.92 3.00 0.06
N PRO A 3 24.86 3.82 0.11
CA PRO A 3 24.21 4.17 1.36
C PRO A 3 23.71 2.90 2.06
N GLN A 4 23.77 2.91 3.39
CA GLN A 4 23.26 1.81 4.21
C GLN A 4 21.72 1.83 4.15
N PRO A 5 21.04 0.66 4.03
CA PRO A 5 19.59 0.65 3.98
C PRO A 5 18.98 1.21 5.26
N ASN A 6 17.91 1.97 5.11
CA ASN A 6 17.09 2.40 6.23
C ASN A 6 16.30 1.21 6.82
N ALA A 7 15.60 1.43 7.94
CA ALA A 7 14.91 0.36 8.65
C ALA A 7 13.79 -0.31 7.83
N ILE A 8 13.09 0.43 6.96
CA ILE A 8 12.08 -0.12 6.04
C ILE A 8 12.75 -1.02 5.01
N GLU A 9 13.78 -0.52 4.32
CA GLU A 9 14.53 -1.26 3.31
C GLU A 9 15.12 -2.56 3.89
N ALA A 10 15.75 -2.46 5.07
CA ALA A 10 16.32 -3.62 5.76
C ALA A 10 15.25 -4.66 6.12
N SER A 11 14.05 -4.23 6.55
CA SER A 11 12.95 -5.14 6.86
C SER A 11 12.39 -5.85 5.62
N LEU A 12 12.29 -5.15 4.48
CA LEU A 12 11.83 -5.72 3.21
C LEU A 12 12.87 -6.69 2.64
N MET A 13 14.16 -6.38 2.74
CA MET A 13 15.24 -7.30 2.39
C MET A 13 15.14 -8.59 3.21
N LEU A 14 14.93 -8.48 4.52
CA LEU A 14 14.77 -9.64 5.39
C LEU A 14 13.57 -10.51 5.00
N ALA A 15 12.45 -9.89 4.63
CA ALA A 15 11.28 -10.62 4.15
C ALA A 15 11.57 -11.34 2.82
N ALA A 16 12.23 -10.66 1.88
CA ALA A 16 12.62 -11.25 0.60
C ALA A 16 13.59 -12.43 0.76
N GLU A 17 14.58 -12.32 1.65
CA GLU A 17 15.54 -13.39 1.94
C GLU A 17 14.88 -14.65 2.51
N ARG A 18 13.80 -14.50 3.28
CA ARG A 18 13.14 -15.61 4.00
C ARG A 18 11.98 -16.23 3.26
N ALA A 19 11.19 -15.42 2.58
CA ALA A 19 9.93 -15.85 1.97
C ALA A 19 9.93 -15.75 0.44
N GLY A 20 10.89 -15.03 -0.16
CA GLY A 20 10.88 -14.74 -1.58
C GLY A 20 9.66 -13.88 -1.95
N ASP A 21 8.72 -14.46 -2.70
CA ASP A 21 7.46 -13.79 -3.03
C ASP A 21 6.49 -13.80 -1.84
N ILE A 22 6.27 -12.61 -1.27
CA ILE A 22 5.34 -12.41 -0.15
C ILE A 22 3.89 -12.16 -0.60
N THR A 23 3.61 -12.07 -1.90
CA THR A 23 2.27 -11.80 -2.44
C THR A 23 1.20 -12.73 -1.87
N PRO A 24 1.38 -14.06 -1.83
CA PRO A 24 0.38 -14.95 -1.26
C PRO A 24 0.09 -14.64 0.22
N LEU A 25 1.13 -14.37 1.01
CA LEU A 25 1.02 -14.10 2.45
C LEU A 25 0.28 -12.78 2.73
N VAL A 26 0.61 -11.73 1.97
CA VAL A 26 -0.06 -10.41 2.08
C VAL A 26 -1.54 -10.55 1.77
N TYR A 27 -1.91 -11.22 0.67
CA TYR A 27 -3.30 -11.34 0.26
C TYR A 27 -4.12 -12.31 1.12
N ASP A 28 -3.51 -13.38 1.63
CA ASP A 28 -4.18 -14.24 2.61
C ASP A 28 -4.54 -13.46 3.87
N ARG A 29 -3.62 -12.59 4.34
CA ARG A 29 -3.86 -11.72 5.49
C ARG A 29 -4.91 -10.64 5.19
N LEU A 30 -4.85 -9.99 4.03
CA LEU A 30 -5.86 -9.04 3.59
C LEU A 30 -7.25 -9.69 3.57
N PHE A 31 -7.37 -10.86 2.96
CA PHE A 31 -8.66 -11.51 2.81
C PHE A 31 -9.19 -12.14 4.10
N ALA A 32 -8.32 -12.44 5.07
CA ALA A 32 -8.75 -12.80 6.40
C ALA A 32 -9.33 -11.58 7.14
N ALA A 33 -8.69 -10.41 7.01
CA ALA A 33 -9.14 -9.16 7.62
C ALA A 33 -10.37 -8.54 6.93
N GLN A 34 -10.43 -8.65 5.60
CA GLN A 34 -11.47 -8.07 4.75
C GLN A 34 -11.95 -9.09 3.69
N PRO A 35 -12.80 -10.07 4.07
CA PRO A 35 -13.25 -11.12 3.16
C PRO A 35 -13.93 -10.63 1.88
N ALA A 36 -14.60 -9.47 1.94
CA ALA A 36 -15.27 -8.86 0.79
C ALA A 36 -14.30 -8.56 -0.37
N MET A 37 -13.04 -8.22 -0.07
CA MET A 37 -12.04 -7.89 -1.09
C MET A 37 -11.69 -9.05 -2.02
N ARG A 38 -12.00 -10.30 -1.63
CA ARG A 38 -11.80 -11.46 -2.53
C ARG A 38 -12.59 -11.32 -3.83
N ALA A 39 -13.78 -10.72 -3.79
CA ALA A 39 -14.65 -10.58 -4.94
C ALA A 39 -14.10 -9.58 -5.97
N GLU A 40 -13.34 -8.57 -5.52
CA GLU A 40 -12.76 -7.55 -6.41
C GLU A 40 -11.69 -8.12 -7.33
N PHE A 41 -11.05 -9.24 -6.94
CA PHE A 41 -10.03 -9.92 -7.74
C PHE A 41 -10.60 -11.01 -8.67
N TRP A 42 -11.87 -10.93 -9.06
CA TRP A 42 -12.50 -11.94 -9.94
C TRP A 42 -11.83 -12.13 -11.30
N ARG A 43 -11.09 -11.13 -11.80
CA ARG A 43 -10.30 -11.21 -13.04
C ARG A 43 -8.90 -11.81 -12.85
N ASP A 44 -8.46 -11.97 -11.60
CA ASP A 44 -7.09 -12.37 -11.27
C ASP A 44 -6.93 -13.89 -11.16
N GLY A 45 -7.19 -14.60 -12.26
CA GLY A 45 -7.06 -16.06 -12.29
C GLY A 45 -5.62 -16.57 -12.11
N SER A 46 -4.62 -15.74 -12.45
CA SER A 46 -3.20 -16.11 -12.39
C SER A 46 -2.45 -15.57 -11.17
N GLY A 47 -3.02 -14.63 -10.40
CA GLY A 47 -2.30 -13.91 -9.34
C GLY A 47 -1.51 -12.69 -9.83
N ALA A 48 -1.46 -12.45 -11.15
CA ALA A 48 -0.65 -11.39 -11.73
C ALA A 48 -1.13 -9.99 -11.34
N ILE A 49 -2.45 -9.77 -11.22
CA ILE A 49 -2.98 -8.46 -10.79
C ILE A 49 -2.56 -8.19 -9.36
N ARG A 50 -2.69 -9.20 -8.48
CA ARG A 50 -2.29 -9.08 -7.08
C ARG A 50 -0.80 -8.83 -6.92
N GLY A 51 0.03 -9.54 -7.69
CA GLY A 51 1.48 -9.34 -7.72
C GLY A 51 1.85 -7.93 -8.16
N GLU A 52 1.25 -7.43 -9.24
CA GLU A 52 1.48 -6.06 -9.74
C GLU A 52 1.06 -5.01 -8.71
N MET A 53 -0.12 -5.15 -8.11
CA MET A 53 -0.59 -4.22 -7.06
C MET A 53 0.35 -4.19 -5.86
N LEU A 54 0.87 -5.35 -5.43
CA LEU A 54 1.82 -5.40 -4.33
C LEU A 54 3.17 -4.78 -4.71
N SER A 55 3.66 -5.01 -5.93
CA SER A 55 4.89 -4.37 -6.43
C SER A 55 4.78 -2.84 -6.36
N ARG A 56 3.67 -2.27 -6.85
CA ARG A 56 3.43 -0.82 -6.80
C ARG A 56 3.37 -0.28 -5.37
N VAL A 57 2.82 -1.05 -4.44
CA VAL A 57 2.81 -0.69 -3.00
C VAL A 57 4.21 -0.73 -2.42
N ILE A 58 5.01 -1.76 -2.73
CA ILE A 58 6.42 -1.84 -2.28
C ILE A 58 7.23 -0.68 -2.85
N GLU A 59 7.07 -0.35 -4.12
CA GLU A 59 7.74 0.80 -4.75
C GLU A 59 7.35 2.11 -4.05
N THR A 60 6.06 2.30 -3.75
CA THR A 60 5.55 3.47 -3.01
C THR A 60 6.14 3.53 -1.60
N ILE A 61 6.24 2.40 -0.90
CA ILE A 61 6.84 2.29 0.43
C ILE A 61 8.32 2.68 0.40
N LEU A 62 9.07 2.21 -0.59
CA LEU A 62 10.49 2.53 -0.75
C LEU A 62 10.70 4.03 -1.03
N ASP A 63 9.86 4.64 -1.86
CA ASP A 63 9.93 6.08 -2.11
C ASP A 63 9.58 6.91 -0.86
N LEU A 64 8.53 6.52 -0.11
CA LEU A 64 8.17 7.15 1.17
C LEU A 64 9.27 7.03 2.23
N ALA A 65 9.99 5.91 2.25
CA ALA A 65 11.12 5.69 3.15
C ALA A 65 12.40 6.41 2.70
N GLY A 66 12.43 6.90 1.46
CA GLY A 66 13.59 7.47 0.81
C GLY A 66 13.35 8.89 0.26
N PRO A 67 13.60 9.14 -1.04
CA PRO A 67 13.58 10.50 -1.62
C PRO A 67 12.22 11.19 -1.64
N ARG A 68 11.11 10.44 -1.56
CA ARG A 68 9.73 10.94 -1.72
C ARG A 68 9.53 11.70 -3.03
N ALA A 69 9.98 11.10 -4.12
CA ALA A 69 9.93 11.74 -5.43
C ALA A 69 8.56 11.62 -6.12
N TYR A 70 7.75 10.60 -5.80
CA TYR A 70 6.50 10.34 -6.52
C TYR A 70 5.38 9.68 -5.69
N ALA A 71 5.65 9.18 -4.49
CA ALA A 71 4.69 8.44 -3.68
C ALA A 71 3.36 9.18 -3.47
N ASP A 72 3.42 10.47 -3.15
CA ASP A 72 2.23 11.30 -2.92
C ASP A 72 1.30 11.30 -4.14
N GLN A 73 1.85 11.56 -5.33
CA GLN A 73 1.08 11.58 -6.59
C GLN A 73 0.58 10.20 -6.97
N MET A 74 1.36 9.15 -6.66
CA MET A 74 0.94 7.77 -6.88
C MET A 74 -0.31 7.49 -6.03
N ILE A 75 -0.24 7.77 -4.72
CA ILE A 75 -1.34 7.56 -3.77
C ILE A 75 -2.59 8.32 -4.22
N ASP A 76 -2.45 9.58 -4.63
CA ASP A 76 -3.57 10.37 -5.17
C ASP A 76 -4.23 9.69 -6.39
N CYS A 77 -3.42 9.20 -7.35
CA CYS A 77 -3.92 8.49 -8.52
C CYS A 77 -4.67 7.20 -8.14
N GLU A 78 -4.14 6.43 -7.19
CA GLU A 78 -4.77 5.17 -6.79
C GLU A 78 -6.02 5.38 -5.96
N ILE A 79 -6.10 6.46 -5.16
CA ILE A 79 -7.36 6.83 -4.49
C ILE A 79 -8.47 7.04 -5.51
N ILE A 80 -8.19 7.74 -6.62
CA ILE A 80 -9.18 7.93 -7.71
C ILE A 80 -9.57 6.58 -8.32
N THR A 81 -8.61 5.70 -8.57
CA THR A 81 -8.87 4.35 -9.08
C THR A 81 -9.76 3.56 -8.13
N HIS A 82 -9.45 3.55 -6.83
CA HIS A 82 -10.21 2.82 -5.81
C HIS A 82 -11.64 3.38 -5.66
N ASP A 83 -11.79 4.70 -5.65
CA ASP A 83 -13.10 5.37 -5.67
C ASP A 83 -13.92 4.92 -6.88
N ALA A 84 -13.31 4.81 -8.08
CA ALA A 84 -13.99 4.37 -9.30
C ALA A 84 -14.44 2.89 -9.26
N TYR A 85 -13.75 2.05 -8.49
CA TYR A 85 -14.15 0.66 -8.21
C TYR A 85 -15.09 0.54 -6.99
N GLY A 86 -15.41 1.65 -6.30
CA GLY A 86 -16.22 1.64 -5.08
C GLY A 86 -15.51 1.00 -3.89
N ILE A 87 -14.18 0.89 -3.93
CA ILE A 87 -13.38 0.34 -2.83
C ILE A 87 -13.21 1.45 -1.78
N PRO A 88 -13.59 1.21 -0.50
CA PRO A 88 -13.46 2.23 0.52
C PRO A 88 -12.01 2.66 0.72
N ARG A 89 -11.75 3.97 0.83
CA ARG A 89 -10.40 4.51 1.08
C ARG A 89 -9.73 3.95 2.34
N SER A 90 -10.50 3.52 3.35
CA SER A 90 -9.97 2.84 4.53
C SER A 90 -9.34 1.48 4.22
N VAL A 91 -9.74 0.82 3.12
CA VAL A 91 -9.07 -0.39 2.63
C VAL A 91 -7.67 -0.07 2.13
N PHE A 92 -7.48 1.10 1.52
CA PHE A 92 -6.19 1.56 1.02
C PHE A 92 -5.16 1.62 2.16
N THR A 93 -5.48 2.35 3.24
CA THR A 93 -4.59 2.44 4.41
C THR A 93 -4.41 1.09 5.11
N THR A 94 -5.48 0.29 5.19
CA THR A 94 -5.41 -1.08 5.74
C THR A 94 -4.41 -1.94 4.97
N PHE A 95 -4.32 -1.81 3.64
CA PHE A 95 -3.43 -2.65 2.85
C PHE A 95 -1.95 -2.41 3.17
N PHE A 96 -1.53 -1.15 3.36
CA PHE A 96 -0.16 -0.85 3.81
C PHE A 96 0.14 -1.45 5.19
N ALA A 97 -0.82 -1.38 6.11
CA ALA A 97 -0.69 -2.01 7.43
C ALA A 97 -0.57 -3.54 7.33
N ILE A 98 -1.35 -4.19 6.45
CA ILE A 98 -1.26 -5.63 6.18
C ILE A 98 0.12 -6.02 5.64
N VAL A 99 0.72 -5.21 4.76
CA VAL A 99 2.10 -5.42 4.28
C VAL A 99 3.08 -5.32 5.45
N ALA A 100 2.99 -4.26 6.28
CA ALA A 100 3.85 -4.09 7.44
C ALA A 100 3.76 -5.28 8.41
N GLU A 101 2.55 -5.73 8.73
CA GLU A 101 2.31 -6.89 9.60
C GLU A 101 2.86 -8.19 8.99
N THR A 102 2.77 -8.35 7.68
CA THR A 102 3.32 -9.52 6.97
C THR A 102 4.84 -9.52 7.03
N VAL A 103 5.48 -8.38 6.76
CA VAL A 103 6.95 -8.23 6.87
C VAL A 103 7.40 -8.48 8.31
N ALA A 104 6.72 -7.92 9.30
CA ALA A 104 7.02 -8.15 10.71
C ALA A 104 6.90 -9.63 11.12
N ALA A 105 5.86 -10.32 10.65
CA ALA A 105 5.68 -11.74 10.91
C ALA A 105 6.81 -12.61 10.30
N ILE A 106 7.27 -12.27 9.10
CA ILE A 106 8.39 -12.97 8.43
C ILE A 106 9.73 -12.65 9.12
N ALA A 107 9.93 -11.40 9.54
CA ALA A 107 11.10 -10.97 10.28
C ALA A 107 11.19 -11.63 11.66
N GLY A 108 10.05 -11.88 12.31
CA GLY A 108 9.97 -12.63 13.56
C GLY A 108 10.91 -12.04 14.63
N PRO A 109 11.83 -12.83 15.22
CA PRO A 109 12.76 -12.33 16.25
C PRO A 109 13.70 -11.20 15.79
N ASP A 110 13.95 -11.08 14.48
CA ASP A 110 14.84 -10.06 13.92
C ASP A 110 14.11 -8.76 13.56
N TRP A 111 12.81 -8.67 13.85
CA TRP A 111 12.06 -7.42 13.77
C TRP A 111 12.51 -6.47 14.88
N THR A 112 13.24 -5.42 14.51
CA THR A 112 13.84 -4.50 15.48
C THR A 112 12.90 -3.35 15.88
N PRO A 113 13.17 -2.67 17.01
CA PRO A 113 12.45 -1.45 17.37
C PRO A 113 12.52 -0.35 16.31
N ASP A 114 13.65 -0.23 15.60
CA ASP A 114 13.83 0.75 14.53
C ASP A 114 12.96 0.43 13.31
N MET A 115 12.81 -0.87 12.96
CA MET A 115 11.85 -1.31 11.93
C MET A 115 10.44 -0.94 12.34
N ALA A 116 10.03 -1.28 13.57
CA ALA A 116 8.70 -0.93 14.09
C ALA A 116 8.42 0.58 14.03
N ALA A 117 9.38 1.41 14.46
CA ALA A 117 9.25 2.86 14.44
C ALA A 117 9.22 3.43 13.01
N GLY A 118 10.02 2.87 12.09
CA GLY A 118 10.01 3.23 10.68
C GLY A 118 8.65 2.98 10.04
N TRP A 119 8.09 1.78 10.23
CA TRP A 119 6.77 1.42 9.71
C TRP A 119 5.65 2.24 10.34
N ALA A 120 5.70 2.50 11.65
CA ALA A 120 4.71 3.35 12.31
C ALA A 120 4.67 4.77 11.72
N ARG A 121 5.84 5.36 11.44
CA ARG A 121 5.91 6.67 10.78
C ARG A 121 5.40 6.63 9.34
N LEU A 122 5.79 5.61 8.57
CA LEU A 122 5.34 5.46 7.19
C LEU A 122 3.81 5.33 7.10
N LEU A 123 3.20 4.52 7.99
CA LEU A 123 1.74 4.36 8.02
C LEU A 123 1.04 5.68 8.40
N ALA A 124 1.59 6.44 9.35
CA ALA A 124 1.06 7.76 9.70
C ALA A 124 1.15 8.75 8.53
N ASP A 125 2.21 8.68 7.72
CA ASP A 125 2.34 9.51 6.52
C ASP A 125 1.30 9.12 5.45
N VAL A 126 1.09 7.82 5.22
CA VAL A 126 0.05 7.32 4.30
C VAL A 126 -1.34 7.78 4.76
N ASP A 127 -1.65 7.67 6.06
CA ASP A 127 -2.92 8.14 6.61
C ASP A 127 -3.10 9.65 6.39
N ALA A 128 -2.05 10.44 6.58
CA ALA A 128 -2.09 11.88 6.36
C ALA A 128 -2.34 12.25 4.88
N ILE A 129 -1.69 11.55 3.95
CA ILE A 129 -1.88 11.75 2.51
C ILE A 129 -3.32 11.39 2.12
N VAL A 130 -3.81 10.22 2.53
CA VAL A 130 -5.18 9.76 2.23
C VAL A 130 -6.23 10.70 2.82
N ALA A 131 -6.00 11.23 4.02
CA ALA A 131 -6.90 12.18 4.66
C ALA A 131 -6.93 13.55 3.95
N ALA A 132 -5.83 13.95 3.30
CA ALA A 132 -5.74 15.20 2.54
C ALA A 132 -6.34 15.08 1.13
N ALA A 133 -6.45 13.86 0.60
CA ALA A 133 -6.93 13.63 -0.76
C ALA A 133 -8.39 14.09 -0.95
N PRO A 134 -8.70 14.92 -1.96
CA PRO A 134 -10.04 15.43 -2.18
C PRO A 134 -11.05 14.29 -2.44
N ASN A 135 -12.26 14.42 -1.89
CA ASN A 135 -13.36 13.50 -2.18
C ASN A 135 -13.89 13.75 -3.60
N HIS A 136 -13.57 12.86 -4.53
CA HIS A 136 -13.95 13.03 -5.94
C HIS A 136 -15.43 12.76 -6.24
N GLU A 137 -16.20 12.18 -5.29
CA GLU A 137 -17.67 12.09 -5.38
C GLU A 137 -18.32 13.45 -5.66
N ALA A 138 -17.76 14.53 -5.11
CA ALA A 138 -18.34 15.88 -5.22
C ALA A 138 -18.20 16.51 -6.62
N SER A 139 -17.31 16.00 -7.47
CA SER A 139 -16.99 16.62 -8.76
C SER A 139 -17.75 16.08 -9.97
N TRP A 140 -18.33 14.87 -9.88
CA TRP A 140 -19.06 14.25 -11.00
C TRP A 140 -20.56 14.58 -11.02
N THR A 141 -21.13 15.01 -9.89
CA THR A 141 -22.53 15.48 -9.79
C THR A 141 -22.70 16.94 -10.20
N ALA A 142 -21.61 17.68 -10.43
CA ALA A 142 -21.69 19.03 -10.97
C ALA A 142 -22.04 18.95 -12.46
N ALA A 143 -23.29 19.30 -12.78
CA ALA A 143 -23.77 19.41 -14.16
C ALA A 143 -22.78 20.21 -15.03
N PRO A 144 -22.60 19.85 -16.32
CA PRO A 144 -21.68 20.56 -17.18
C PRO A 144 -22.04 22.06 -17.20
N ARG A 145 -21.06 22.90 -16.84
CA ARG A 145 -21.20 24.35 -16.99
C ARG A 145 -21.46 24.63 -18.47
N ALA A 146 -22.67 25.13 -18.76
CA ALA A 146 -23.00 25.61 -20.09
C ALA A 146 -21.95 26.65 -20.50
N ILE A 147 -21.23 26.35 -21.59
CA ILE A 147 -20.36 27.31 -22.25
C ILE A 147 -21.29 28.36 -22.87
N ALA A 148 -21.23 29.58 -22.36
CA ALA A 148 -21.91 30.75 -22.90
C ALA A 148 -21.06 31.42 -23.99
#